data_AF-E9EE54-F1
#
_entry.id   AF-E9EE54-F1
#
_cell.length_a   1.000
_cell.length_b   1.000
_cell.length_c   1.000
_cell.angle_alpha   90.00
_cell.angle_beta   90.00
_cell.angle_gamma   90.00
#
_symmetry.space_group_name_H-M   'P 1'
#
loop_
_entity.id
_entity.type
_entity.pdbx_description
1 polymer ?
#
loop_
_entity_poly.entity_id
_entity_poly.type
_entity_poly.pdbx_seq_one_letter_code
_entity_poly.pdbx_strand_id
1 'polypeptide(L)'
;MTASSKERLASHDGIQSVENASNASIHLQSRLLEVATTTLSASHNYIPEIEEFSNTLHARPKNSSCPGLTVFLRQLRKDQAILEDMVQDSLRSKLPDDALRQFGRKLEICAVNISHGSLHWSVLKRCRSLVSINQAFQGSDRDTRKKEVAKMCLTGREKEVAHRTIKAQAKVEAHVVQGGAEWLVVHTLQPDRLARQMTDSGWGWGEHNVGDAVDEQEWEDVMLAKQVKRLIAAARINRHEYRIPRLRIVMPNIGKENDDINVLLEQLGLIDPRVEIIIEGRDGEFLKTPPPGLHVAIRNLLGHELDGLTETLNMDHTILIDLISDITHFRLEPKPWQEETTRAQIEEEVEHDGAMVKALYPIIENRTLVCTREAAEHFHDVLATVGTSSEKERGNLLVPFVKFYRDQPEAALRSRFEELSTHALPSTVQIPIRVVDECWTWPEIEQAASSSRLPAMAIDVARHSGFKSSKLSIFMYGWASGNVTLTSNKEIKGNIKTMVETHRRGDDDYGPSIWRLDVTRNLLAKSSSPRGHDGEGI
;
A
#
# COMPACT_ATOMS: atom_id res chain seq x y z
N MET A 1 -68.77 67.46 3.28
CA MET A 1 -67.81 67.09 4.35
C MET A 1 -67.62 65.59 4.30
N THR A 2 -66.58 65.16 3.59
CA THR A 2 -66.31 63.77 3.19
C THR A 2 -65.10 63.26 3.97
N ALA A 3 -65.34 62.26 4.82
CA ALA A 3 -64.32 61.39 5.38
C ALA A 3 -64.28 60.07 4.57
N SER A 4 -63.15 59.37 4.65
CA SER A 4 -62.84 58.06 4.04
C SER A 4 -62.23 58.11 2.63
N SER A 5 -60.90 57.97 2.55
CA SER A 5 -60.16 57.40 1.39
C SER A 5 -58.63 57.29 1.58
N LYS A 6 -58.03 57.72 2.71
CA LYS A 6 -56.55 57.75 2.85
C LYS A 6 -55.89 56.68 3.75
N GLU A 7 -56.64 55.77 4.36
CA GLU A 7 -56.06 54.71 5.23
C GLU A 7 -55.99 53.30 4.60
N ARG A 8 -56.39 53.11 3.34
CA ARG A 8 -56.35 51.77 2.68
C ARG A 8 -55.18 51.52 1.73
N LEU A 9 -54.26 52.47 1.55
CA LEU A 9 -53.13 52.34 0.62
C LEU A 9 -51.79 52.01 1.30
N ALA A 10 -51.67 52.17 2.62
CA ALA A 10 -50.43 51.84 3.35
C ALA A 10 -50.38 50.38 3.86
N SER A 11 -51.52 49.67 3.92
CA SER A 11 -51.54 48.25 4.32
C SER A 11 -51.25 47.29 3.16
N HIS A 12 -51.43 47.73 1.91
CA HIS A 12 -51.29 46.85 0.74
C HIS A 12 -49.83 46.63 0.33
N ASP A 13 -48.97 47.66 0.44
CA ASP A 13 -47.52 47.56 0.16
C ASP A 13 -46.77 46.77 1.25
N GLY A 14 -47.21 46.86 2.51
CA GLY A 14 -46.67 46.05 3.61
C GLY A 14 -47.01 44.57 3.51
N ILE A 15 -48.22 44.23 3.05
CA ILE A 15 -48.66 42.85 2.84
C ILE A 15 -47.98 42.24 1.60
N GLN A 16 -47.85 42.99 0.50
CA GLN A 16 -47.13 42.51 -0.69
C GLN A 16 -45.62 42.31 -0.42
N SER A 17 -45.00 43.16 0.39
CA SER A 17 -43.60 43.01 0.84
C SER A 17 -43.40 41.72 1.66
N VAL A 18 -44.30 41.43 2.59
CA VAL A 18 -44.25 40.24 3.46
C VAL A 18 -44.62 38.96 2.70
N GLU A 19 -45.59 39.01 1.78
CA GLU A 19 -45.93 37.88 0.89
C GLU A 19 -44.79 37.57 -0.09
N ASN A 20 -44.12 38.58 -0.65
CA ASN A 20 -42.96 38.39 -1.54
C ASN A 20 -41.75 37.81 -0.78
N ALA A 21 -41.48 38.25 0.45
CA ALA A 21 -40.44 37.66 1.30
C ALA A 21 -40.79 36.22 1.73
N SER A 22 -42.06 35.96 2.07
CA SER A 22 -42.56 34.63 2.43
C SER A 22 -42.46 33.65 1.26
N ASN A 23 -42.74 34.09 0.02
CA ASN A 23 -42.63 33.29 -1.20
C ASN A 23 -41.16 33.03 -1.59
N ALA A 24 -40.27 34.02 -1.43
CA ALA A 24 -38.84 33.85 -1.65
C ALA A 24 -38.21 32.83 -0.68
N SER A 25 -38.64 32.85 0.58
CA SER A 25 -38.20 31.90 1.63
C SER A 25 -38.66 30.47 1.32
N ILE A 26 -39.91 30.29 0.85
CA ILE A 26 -40.43 28.98 0.40
C ILE A 26 -39.66 28.45 -0.81
N HIS A 27 -39.40 29.30 -1.80
CA HIS A 27 -38.65 28.90 -2.99
C HIS A 27 -37.19 28.54 -2.66
N LEU A 28 -36.55 29.29 -1.76
CA LEU A 28 -35.22 28.97 -1.26
C LEU A 28 -35.19 27.64 -0.50
N GLN A 29 -36.15 27.42 0.41
CA GLN A 29 -36.27 26.16 1.15
C GLN A 29 -36.45 24.97 0.19
N SER A 30 -37.32 25.10 -0.82
CA SER A 30 -37.54 24.05 -1.81
C SER A 30 -36.28 23.72 -2.60
N ARG A 31 -35.51 24.74 -3.02
CA ARG A 31 -34.23 24.54 -3.73
C ARG A 31 -33.19 23.85 -2.85
N LEU A 32 -33.08 24.26 -1.59
CA LEU A 32 -32.15 23.65 -0.65
C LEU A 32 -32.53 22.19 -0.36
N LEU A 33 -33.82 21.89 -0.26
CA LEU A 33 -34.33 20.54 -0.09
C LEU A 33 -34.03 19.64 -1.29
N GLU A 34 -34.18 20.16 -2.52
CA GLU A 34 -33.84 19.44 -3.75
C GLU A 34 -32.35 19.05 -3.78
N VAL A 35 -31.47 20.00 -3.45
CA VAL A 35 -30.01 19.75 -3.38
C VAL A 35 -29.68 18.75 -2.27
N ALA A 36 -30.30 18.88 -1.08
CA ALA A 36 -30.10 17.95 0.03
C ALA A 36 -30.55 16.53 -0.33
N THR A 37 -31.70 16.38 -0.98
CA THR A 37 -32.24 15.09 -1.40
C THR A 37 -31.38 14.44 -2.48
N THR A 38 -30.91 15.23 -3.46
CA THR A 38 -30.00 14.75 -4.51
C THR A 38 -28.66 14.30 -3.93
N THR A 39 -28.09 15.09 -3.01
CA THR A 39 -26.84 14.76 -2.32
C THR A 39 -26.99 13.49 -1.47
N LEU A 40 -28.09 13.37 -0.73
CA LEU A 40 -28.40 12.18 0.05
C LEU A 40 -28.56 10.95 -0.86
N SER A 41 -29.31 11.05 -1.95
CA SER A 41 -29.43 9.95 -2.92
C SER A 41 -28.06 9.52 -3.46
N ALA A 42 -27.16 10.46 -3.74
CA ALA A 42 -25.80 10.15 -4.15
C ALA A 42 -25.03 9.38 -3.05
N SER A 43 -25.15 9.76 -1.78
CA SER A 43 -24.47 9.06 -0.67
C SER A 43 -24.95 7.61 -0.50
N HIS A 44 -26.26 7.39 -0.64
CA HIS A 44 -26.86 6.04 -0.58
C HIS A 44 -26.36 5.10 -1.69
N ASN A 45 -25.87 5.63 -2.81
CA ASN A 45 -25.40 4.81 -3.92
C ASN A 45 -23.99 4.24 -3.72
N TYR A 46 -23.11 4.91 -2.96
CA TYR A 46 -21.70 4.51 -2.87
C TYR A 46 -21.19 4.21 -1.46
N ILE A 47 -21.82 4.74 -0.39
CA ILE A 47 -21.41 4.40 0.98
C ILE A 47 -21.55 2.88 1.25
N PRO A 48 -22.65 2.20 0.85
CA PRO A 48 -22.77 0.75 1.02
C PRO A 48 -21.68 -0.04 0.29
N GLU A 49 -21.21 0.44 -0.88
CA GLU A 49 -20.10 -0.20 -1.61
C GLU A 49 -18.80 -0.19 -0.79
N ILE A 50 -18.51 0.92 -0.10
CA ILE A 50 -17.33 1.05 0.77
C ILE A 50 -17.48 0.16 2.01
N GLU A 51 -18.69 0.02 2.54
CA GLU A 51 -18.99 -0.88 3.66
C GLU A 51 -18.77 -2.34 3.27
N GLU A 52 -19.24 -2.76 2.10
CA GLU A 52 -19.00 -4.10 1.56
C GLU A 52 -17.50 -4.38 1.41
N PHE A 53 -16.73 -3.41 0.89
CA PHE A 53 -15.27 -3.52 0.85
C PHE A 53 -14.66 -3.67 2.25
N SER A 54 -15.06 -2.83 3.21
CA SER A 54 -14.56 -2.89 4.60
C SER A 54 -14.87 -4.23 5.26
N ASN A 55 -16.08 -4.76 5.06
CA ASN A 55 -16.49 -6.05 5.61
C ASN A 55 -15.70 -7.21 4.98
N THR A 56 -15.51 -7.18 3.66
CA THR A 56 -14.73 -8.21 2.95
C THR A 56 -13.26 -8.18 3.38
N LEU A 57 -12.71 -6.99 3.61
CA LEU A 57 -11.35 -6.82 4.13
C LEU A 57 -11.20 -7.40 5.55
N HIS A 58 -12.18 -7.18 6.44
CA HIS A 58 -12.18 -7.73 7.79
C HIS A 58 -12.44 -9.23 7.86
N ALA A 59 -13.12 -9.80 6.87
CA ALA A 59 -13.36 -11.23 6.78
C ALA A 59 -12.12 -12.04 6.37
N ARG A 60 -11.04 -11.38 5.90
CA ARG A 60 -9.81 -12.08 5.54
C ARG A 60 -9.09 -12.64 6.79
N PRO A 61 -8.53 -13.87 6.71
CA PRO A 61 -7.86 -14.52 7.85
C PRO A 61 -6.67 -13.72 8.40
N LYS A 62 -5.96 -13.01 7.50
CA LYS A 62 -4.96 -12.00 7.89
C LYS A 62 -5.73 -10.71 8.13
N ASN A 63 -5.71 -10.21 9.37
CA ASN A 63 -6.26 -8.90 9.80
C ASN A 63 -5.70 -7.75 8.95
N SER A 64 -6.20 -7.65 7.73
CA SER A 64 -5.72 -6.74 6.71
C SER A 64 -6.32 -5.39 7.08
N SER A 65 -5.53 -4.54 7.71
CA SER A 65 -5.97 -3.18 8.02
C SER A 65 -5.71 -2.30 6.81
N CYS A 66 -6.70 -1.50 6.43
CA CYS A 66 -6.54 -0.39 5.50
C CYS A 66 -6.60 0.91 6.32
N PRO A 67 -5.44 1.48 6.72
CA PRO A 67 -5.43 2.71 7.50
C PRO A 67 -6.21 3.82 6.80
N GLY A 68 -6.99 4.56 7.58
CA GLY A 68 -7.81 5.66 7.08
C GLY A 68 -9.20 5.27 6.56
N LEU A 69 -9.44 4.00 6.17
CA LEU A 69 -10.75 3.54 5.69
C LEU A 69 -11.86 3.77 6.71
N THR A 70 -11.65 3.36 7.97
CA THR A 70 -12.64 3.54 9.04
C THR A 70 -12.93 5.02 9.32
N VAL A 71 -11.91 5.88 9.27
CA VAL A 71 -12.05 7.33 9.50
C VAL A 71 -12.83 7.96 8.34
N PHE A 72 -12.51 7.57 7.11
CA PHE A 72 -13.18 8.00 5.90
C PHE A 72 -14.67 7.60 5.92
N LEU A 73 -14.97 6.33 6.18
CA LEU A 73 -16.34 5.82 6.28
C LEU A 73 -17.14 6.53 7.39
N ARG A 74 -16.54 6.73 8.57
CA ARG A 74 -17.19 7.43 9.68
C ARG A 74 -17.53 8.87 9.32
N GLN A 75 -16.66 9.58 8.60
CA GLN A 75 -16.92 10.95 8.18
C GLN A 75 -18.07 11.00 7.17
N LEU A 76 -18.10 10.08 6.20
CA LEU A 76 -19.18 9.99 5.22
C LEU A 76 -20.53 9.68 5.86
N ARG A 77 -20.58 8.72 6.79
CA ARG A 77 -21.81 8.40 7.55
C ARG A 77 -22.30 9.57 8.39
N LYS A 78 -21.38 10.33 8.99
CA LYS A 78 -21.73 11.54 9.74
C LYS A 78 -22.39 12.57 8.83
N ASP A 79 -21.81 12.83 7.66
CA ASP A 79 -22.36 13.80 6.71
C ASP A 79 -23.70 13.31 6.11
N GLN A 80 -23.84 12.00 5.86
CA GLN A 80 -25.11 11.38 5.47
C GLN A 80 -26.20 11.56 6.54
N ALA A 81 -25.91 11.27 7.81
CA ALA A 81 -26.87 11.44 8.90
C ALA A 81 -27.31 12.91 9.06
N ILE A 82 -26.37 13.86 8.89
CA ILE A 82 -26.69 15.29 8.89
C ILE A 82 -27.66 15.62 7.73
N LEU A 83 -27.44 15.07 6.54
CA LEU A 83 -28.33 15.28 5.39
C LEU A 83 -29.72 14.66 5.61
N GLU A 84 -29.80 13.47 6.22
CA GLU A 84 -31.06 12.83 6.60
C GLU A 84 -31.87 13.71 7.55
N ASP A 85 -31.24 14.18 8.64
CA ASP A 85 -31.87 15.10 9.60
C ASP A 85 -32.36 16.39 8.91
N MET A 86 -31.53 16.96 8.02
CA MET A 86 -31.84 18.17 7.28
C MET A 86 -33.04 18.00 6.33
N VAL A 87 -33.14 16.87 5.62
CA VAL A 87 -34.28 16.55 4.76
C VAL A 87 -35.54 16.36 5.61
N GLN A 88 -35.45 15.65 6.73
CA GLN A 88 -36.59 15.43 7.64
C GLN A 88 -37.12 16.73 8.25
N ASP A 89 -36.24 17.59 8.75
CA ASP A 89 -36.64 18.87 9.37
C ASP A 89 -37.28 19.81 8.36
N SER A 90 -36.75 19.86 7.13
CA SER A 90 -37.28 20.71 6.05
C SER A 90 -38.63 20.26 5.53
N LEU A 91 -38.98 18.97 5.68
CA LEU A 91 -40.29 18.42 5.33
C LEU A 91 -41.35 18.65 6.43
N ARG A 92 -40.93 18.80 7.69
CA ARG A 92 -41.84 18.92 8.84
C ARG A 92 -42.38 20.32 9.06
N SER A 93 -41.62 21.37 8.78
CA SER A 93 -42.06 22.74 9.01
C SER A 93 -41.36 23.78 8.12
N LYS A 94 -41.98 24.96 8.00
CA LYS A 94 -41.34 26.11 7.36
C LYS A 94 -40.24 26.63 8.28
N LEU A 95 -39.02 26.72 7.76
CA LEU A 95 -37.87 27.17 8.53
C LEU A 95 -37.79 28.71 8.53
N PRO A 96 -37.42 29.35 9.66
CA PRO A 96 -37.09 30.77 9.69
C PRO A 96 -35.90 31.10 8.78
N ASP A 97 -35.82 32.33 8.26
CA ASP A 97 -34.77 32.74 7.32
C ASP A 97 -33.33 32.56 7.85
N ASP A 98 -33.10 32.80 9.15
CA ASP A 98 -31.78 32.55 9.76
C ASP A 98 -31.43 31.07 9.81
N ALA A 99 -32.43 30.20 10.05
CA ALA A 99 -32.25 28.76 10.01
C ALA A 99 -31.99 28.28 8.57
N LEU A 100 -32.65 28.87 7.56
CA LEU A 100 -32.38 28.59 6.14
C LEU A 100 -30.96 28.97 5.72
N ARG A 101 -30.42 30.08 6.23
CA ARG A 101 -29.02 30.46 5.97
C ARG A 101 -28.03 29.47 6.60
N GLN A 102 -28.28 29.04 7.83
CA GLN A 102 -27.46 28.02 8.49
C GLN A 102 -27.58 26.66 7.79
N PHE A 103 -28.79 26.30 7.36
CA PHE A 103 -29.07 25.12 6.56
C PHE A 103 -28.26 25.13 5.27
N GLY A 104 -28.30 26.22 4.50
CA GLY A 104 -27.53 26.36 3.27
C GLY A 104 -26.03 26.15 3.47
N ARG A 105 -25.44 26.75 4.52
CA ARG A 105 -24.00 26.57 4.82
C ARG A 105 -23.63 25.14 5.20
N LYS A 106 -24.46 24.49 6.03
CA LYS A 106 -24.23 23.08 6.41
C LYS A 106 -24.39 22.16 5.20
N LEU A 107 -25.40 22.41 4.36
CA LEU A 107 -25.66 21.64 3.15
C LEU A 107 -24.49 21.75 2.17
N GLU A 108 -23.95 22.95 1.97
CA GLU A 108 -22.79 23.17 1.11
C GLU A 108 -21.59 22.33 1.55
N ILE A 109 -21.28 22.32 2.86
CA ILE A 109 -20.19 21.50 3.41
C ILE A 109 -20.46 20.01 3.19
N CYS A 110 -21.66 19.53 3.52
CA CYS A 110 -22.01 18.11 3.36
C CYS A 110 -21.98 17.69 1.89
N ALA A 111 -22.52 18.52 0.99
CA ALA A 111 -22.54 18.27 -0.44
C ALA A 111 -21.13 18.17 -1.04
N VAL A 112 -20.21 19.05 -0.62
CA VAL A 112 -18.81 18.96 -1.02
C VAL A 112 -18.18 17.66 -0.51
N ASN A 113 -18.39 17.31 0.77
CA ASN A 113 -17.81 16.09 1.35
C ASN A 113 -18.33 14.81 0.69
N ILE A 114 -19.65 14.71 0.44
CA ILE A 114 -20.27 13.57 -0.23
C ILE A 114 -19.83 13.46 -1.68
N SER A 115 -19.78 14.59 -2.40
CA SER A 115 -19.28 14.63 -3.79
C SER A 115 -17.81 14.19 -3.86
N HIS A 116 -16.96 14.70 -2.97
CA HIS A 116 -15.56 14.29 -2.85
C HIS A 116 -15.44 12.80 -2.50
N GLY A 117 -16.26 12.31 -1.57
CA GLY A 117 -16.29 10.90 -1.19
C GLY A 117 -16.64 9.98 -2.37
N SER A 118 -17.68 10.34 -3.12
CA SER A 118 -18.13 9.61 -4.31
C SER A 118 -17.03 9.58 -5.38
N LEU A 119 -16.39 10.72 -5.63
CA LEU A 119 -15.30 10.85 -6.59
C LEU A 119 -14.08 10.01 -6.18
N HIS A 120 -13.64 10.13 -4.93
CA HIS A 120 -12.52 9.36 -4.41
C HIS A 120 -12.80 7.86 -4.54
N TRP A 121 -14.01 7.42 -4.18
CA TRP A 121 -14.38 6.01 -4.32
C TRP A 121 -14.42 5.55 -5.77
N SER A 122 -15.00 6.34 -6.68
CA SER A 122 -14.99 6.06 -8.11
C SER A 122 -13.57 5.88 -8.64
N VAL A 123 -12.66 6.78 -8.27
CA VAL A 123 -11.23 6.71 -8.63
C VAL A 123 -10.58 5.46 -8.03
N LEU A 124 -10.80 5.18 -6.75
CA LEU A 124 -10.26 3.99 -6.08
C LEU A 124 -10.74 2.68 -6.72
N LYS A 125 -11.99 2.58 -7.18
CA LYS A 125 -12.50 1.38 -7.86
C LYS A 125 -11.69 0.97 -9.10
N ARG A 126 -10.93 1.89 -9.69
CA ARG A 126 -10.04 1.65 -10.84
C ARG A 126 -8.66 1.13 -10.46
N CYS A 127 -8.31 1.21 -9.17
CA CYS A 127 -7.02 0.82 -8.64
C CYS A 127 -6.98 -0.66 -8.23
N ARG A 128 -5.79 -1.11 -7.85
CA ARG A 128 -5.55 -2.46 -7.33
C ARG A 128 -4.77 -2.40 -6.02
N SER A 129 -4.89 -3.44 -5.21
CA SER A 129 -4.10 -3.67 -4.00
C SER A 129 -4.00 -2.41 -3.13
N LEU A 130 -5.15 -1.92 -2.65
CA LEU A 130 -5.29 -0.75 -1.81
C LEU A 130 -4.67 -1.01 -0.43
N VAL A 131 -3.70 -0.18 -0.06
CA VAL A 131 -3.02 -0.25 1.24
C VAL A 131 -3.65 0.70 2.23
N SER A 132 -3.91 1.95 1.83
CA SER A 132 -4.45 2.97 2.74
C SER A 132 -5.20 4.08 2.01
N ILE A 133 -6.10 4.76 2.75
CA ILE A 133 -6.87 5.90 2.29
C ILE A 133 -6.43 7.14 3.06
N ASN A 134 -6.14 8.24 2.35
CA ASN A 134 -5.70 9.51 2.94
C ASN A 134 -4.55 9.35 3.96
N GLN A 135 -3.56 8.52 3.65
CA GLN A 135 -2.41 8.33 4.51
C GLN A 135 -1.54 9.58 4.49
N ALA A 136 -1.19 10.02 5.70
CA ALA A 136 -0.31 11.14 5.94
C ALA A 136 1.16 10.76 5.79
N PHE A 137 1.91 11.53 5.00
CA PHE A 137 3.36 11.39 4.83
C PHE A 137 4.09 12.68 5.18
N GLN A 138 5.30 12.53 5.72
CA GLN A 138 6.18 13.66 6.01
C GLN A 138 7.19 13.84 4.88
N GLY A 139 7.20 15.02 4.26
CA GLY A 139 8.12 15.43 3.20
C GLY A 139 9.38 16.15 3.65
N SER A 140 9.71 16.10 4.93
CA SER A 140 10.93 16.71 5.47
C SER A 140 11.49 15.86 6.61
N ASP A 141 12.74 15.42 6.49
CA ASP A 141 13.42 14.74 7.59
C ASP A 141 13.76 15.73 8.73
N ARG A 142 14.22 15.20 9.87
CA ARG A 142 14.53 16.01 11.04
C ARG A 142 15.69 16.99 10.80
N ASP A 143 16.70 16.58 10.05
CA ASP A 143 17.94 17.33 9.89
C ASP A 143 17.80 18.41 8.82
N THR A 144 17.05 18.15 7.74
CA THR A 144 16.62 19.14 6.76
C THR A 144 15.82 20.26 7.43
N ARG A 145 14.86 19.92 8.29
CA ARG A 145 14.13 20.94 9.08
C ARG A 145 15.02 21.74 10.01
N LYS A 146 16.01 21.11 10.65
CA LYS A 146 16.98 21.83 11.50
C LYS A 146 17.80 22.82 10.69
N LYS A 147 18.24 22.44 9.49
CA LYS A 147 18.98 23.32 8.57
C LYS A 147 18.12 24.50 8.12
N GLU A 148 16.86 24.27 7.75
CA GLU A 148 15.95 25.36 7.35
C GLU A 148 15.67 26.34 8.49
N VAL A 149 15.37 25.84 9.69
CA VAL A 149 15.14 26.71 10.85
C VAL A 149 16.42 27.46 11.25
N ALA A 150 17.59 26.85 11.10
CA ALA A 150 18.87 27.53 11.36
C ALA A 150 19.11 28.72 10.41
N LYS A 151 18.67 28.63 9.14
CA LYS A 151 18.75 29.74 8.18
C LYS A 151 17.90 30.95 8.57
N MET A 152 16.86 30.76 9.40
CA MET A 152 15.94 31.82 9.80
C MET A 152 16.44 32.63 11.02
N CYS A 153 17.58 32.26 11.62
CA CYS A 153 18.17 32.95 12.78
C CYS A 153 17.20 33.15 13.98
N LEU A 154 16.21 32.26 14.15
CA LEU A 154 15.17 32.36 15.18
C LEU A 154 15.65 31.78 16.53
N THR A 155 15.13 32.31 17.64
CA THR A 155 15.46 31.84 19.00
C THR A 155 14.22 31.46 19.82
N GLY A 156 14.41 30.63 20.86
CA GLY A 156 13.37 30.25 21.83
C GLY A 156 12.06 29.77 21.20
N ARG A 157 10.95 30.42 21.57
CA ARG A 157 9.58 30.05 21.17
C ARG A 157 9.32 30.22 19.68
N GLU A 158 9.92 31.22 19.04
CA GLU A 158 9.76 31.45 17.59
C GLU A 158 10.37 30.30 16.78
N LYS A 159 11.52 29.80 17.23
CA LYS A 159 12.17 28.62 16.66
C LYS A 159 11.28 27.37 16.77
N GLU A 160 10.61 27.17 17.91
CA GLU A 160 9.69 26.04 18.09
C GLU A 160 8.46 26.14 17.21
N VAL A 161 7.88 27.34 17.08
CA VAL A 161 6.75 27.59 16.18
C VAL A 161 7.16 27.34 14.74
N ALA A 162 8.31 27.85 14.29
CA ALA A 162 8.83 27.61 12.95
C ALA A 162 9.03 26.11 12.68
N HIS A 163 9.62 25.35 13.62
CA HIS A 163 9.74 23.89 13.51
C HIS A 163 8.38 23.19 13.33
N ARG A 164 7.36 23.60 14.09
CA ARG A 164 6.00 23.03 13.98
C ARG A 164 5.35 23.40 12.65
N THR A 165 5.48 24.65 12.22
CA THR A 165 4.92 25.16 10.96
C THR A 165 5.54 24.45 9.77
N ILE A 166 6.87 24.35 9.68
CA ILE A 166 7.56 23.64 8.60
C ILE A 166 7.16 22.16 8.60
N LYS A 167 7.12 21.52 9.77
CA LYS A 167 6.67 20.12 9.89
C LYS A 167 5.25 19.94 9.33
N ALA A 168 4.33 20.82 9.69
CA ALA A 168 2.94 20.78 9.23
C ALA A 168 2.82 21.06 7.73
N GLN A 169 3.57 22.04 7.19
CA GLN A 169 3.57 22.39 5.77
C GLN A 169 4.17 21.32 4.87
N ALA A 170 5.12 20.54 5.38
CA ALA A 170 5.72 19.41 4.68
C ALA A 170 4.88 18.12 4.77
N LYS A 171 3.72 18.15 5.43
CA LYS A 171 2.81 17.00 5.47
C LYS A 171 1.99 16.96 4.19
N VAL A 172 1.90 15.79 3.57
CA VAL A 172 1.03 15.50 2.42
C VAL A 172 0.13 14.32 2.73
N GLU A 173 -0.97 14.19 2.00
CA GLU A 173 -1.91 13.08 2.14
C GLU A 173 -2.15 12.45 0.77
N ALA A 174 -2.14 11.11 0.72
CA ALA A 174 -2.36 10.34 -0.50
C ALA A 174 -3.07 9.02 -0.18
N HIS A 175 -3.81 8.48 -1.14
CA HIS A 175 -4.18 7.07 -1.10
C HIS A 175 -2.99 6.24 -1.56
N VAL A 176 -2.77 5.09 -0.94
CA VAL A 176 -1.66 4.20 -1.28
C VAL A 176 -2.23 2.97 -1.96
N VAL A 177 -1.87 2.76 -3.23
CA VAL A 177 -2.40 1.70 -4.09
C VAL A 177 -1.25 0.89 -4.71
N GLN A 178 -1.58 -0.15 -5.48
CA GLN A 178 -0.61 -1.07 -6.10
C GLN A 178 0.33 -1.69 -5.07
N GLY A 179 -0.20 -2.08 -3.90
CA GLY A 179 0.57 -2.69 -2.81
C GLY A 179 1.54 -1.74 -2.10
N GLY A 180 1.54 -0.45 -2.46
CA GLY A 180 2.47 0.56 -1.93
C GLY A 180 3.32 1.24 -2.98
N ALA A 181 3.37 0.68 -4.19
CA ALA A 181 4.22 1.19 -5.27
C ALA A 181 3.70 2.49 -5.92
N GLU A 182 2.44 2.87 -5.68
CA GLU A 182 1.84 4.07 -6.25
C GLU A 182 1.05 4.88 -5.20
N TRP A 183 1.25 6.19 -5.23
CA TRP A 183 0.48 7.17 -4.46
C TRP A 183 -0.50 7.87 -5.38
N LEU A 184 -1.76 7.87 -4.95
CA LEU A 184 -2.87 8.45 -5.69
C LEU A 184 -3.40 9.67 -4.96
N VAL A 185 -3.33 10.83 -5.61
CA VAL A 185 -3.82 12.11 -5.08
C VAL A 185 -4.93 12.62 -5.98
N VAL A 186 -6.06 13.01 -5.40
CA VAL A 186 -7.22 13.52 -6.15
C VAL A 186 -7.39 15.01 -5.84
N HIS A 187 -7.33 15.86 -6.87
CA HIS A 187 -7.50 17.31 -6.76
C HIS A 187 -8.76 17.76 -7.53
N THR A 188 -9.75 18.30 -6.82
CA THR A 188 -11.01 18.82 -7.39
C THR A 188 -10.91 20.27 -7.85
N LEU A 189 -9.71 20.73 -8.21
CA LEU A 189 -9.44 22.10 -8.64
C LEU A 189 -10.22 22.45 -9.92
N GLN A 190 -10.86 23.62 -9.95
CA GLN A 190 -11.57 24.11 -11.13
C GLN A 190 -10.59 24.81 -12.10
N PRO A 191 -10.81 24.75 -13.43
CA PRO A 191 -9.94 25.40 -14.41
C PRO A 191 -9.71 26.89 -14.11
N ASP A 192 -10.77 27.64 -13.83
CA ASP A 192 -10.68 29.08 -13.48
C ASP A 192 -9.82 29.34 -12.24
N ARG A 193 -9.84 28.42 -11.27
CA ARG A 193 -9.05 28.57 -10.05
C ARG A 193 -7.58 28.26 -10.31
N LEU A 194 -7.28 27.30 -11.18
CA LEU A 194 -5.91 27.04 -11.61
C LEU A 194 -5.37 28.20 -12.45
N ALA A 195 -6.15 28.71 -13.40
CA ALA A 195 -5.80 29.88 -14.20
C ALA A 195 -5.48 31.10 -13.32
N ARG A 196 -6.30 31.39 -12.30
CA ARG A 196 -5.96 32.47 -11.34
C ARG A 196 -4.62 32.23 -10.64
N GLN A 197 -4.33 31.00 -10.20
CA GLN A 197 -3.03 30.70 -9.58
C GLN A 197 -1.87 30.92 -10.54
N MET A 198 -2.04 30.59 -11.82
CA MET A 198 -1.04 30.81 -12.88
C MET A 198 -0.82 32.32 -13.09
N THR A 199 -1.89 33.09 -13.26
CA THR A 199 -1.82 34.55 -13.40
C THR A 199 -1.15 35.22 -12.20
N ASP A 200 -1.52 34.82 -10.98
CA ASP A 200 -0.94 35.35 -9.74
C ASP A 200 0.56 35.04 -9.63
N SER A 201 1.04 34.01 -10.34
CA SER A 201 2.45 33.60 -10.40
C SER A 201 3.20 34.21 -11.59
N GLY A 202 2.54 35.03 -12.41
CA GLY A 202 3.17 35.72 -13.54
C GLY A 202 3.19 34.94 -14.86
N TRP A 203 2.34 33.93 -15.03
CA TRP A 203 2.28 33.10 -16.24
C TRP A 203 1.98 33.91 -17.53
N GLY A 204 2.78 33.69 -18.58
CA GLY A 204 2.61 34.27 -19.92
C GLY A 204 1.53 33.57 -20.75
N TRP A 205 0.28 34.05 -20.65
CA TRP A 205 -0.86 33.44 -21.35
C TRP A 205 -0.74 33.51 -22.88
N GLY A 206 -0.82 32.36 -23.55
CA GLY A 206 -0.76 32.25 -25.01
C GLY A 206 0.65 32.40 -25.61
N GLU A 207 1.69 32.41 -24.76
CA GLU A 207 3.09 32.46 -25.17
C GLU A 207 3.68 31.05 -25.39
N HIS A 208 3.02 30.02 -24.84
CA HIS A 208 3.49 28.63 -24.81
C HIS A 208 2.52 27.67 -25.52
N ASN A 209 3.06 26.61 -26.11
CA ASN A 209 2.33 25.49 -26.72
C ASN A 209 2.67 24.16 -26.01
N VAL A 210 1.75 23.20 -26.11
CA VAL A 210 1.95 21.84 -25.57
C VAL A 210 3.22 21.23 -26.15
N GLY A 211 4.13 20.74 -25.28
CA GLY A 211 5.47 20.28 -25.63
C GLY A 211 6.60 21.31 -25.50
N ASP A 212 6.29 22.59 -25.23
CA ASP A 212 7.31 23.61 -25.00
C ASP A 212 8.02 23.40 -23.64
N ALA A 213 9.29 23.76 -23.58
CA ALA A 213 10.04 23.80 -22.33
C ALA A 213 9.92 25.19 -21.72
N VAL A 214 9.17 25.30 -20.61
CA VAL A 214 8.89 26.57 -19.94
C VAL A 214 9.85 26.75 -18.77
N ASP A 215 10.37 27.96 -18.57
CA ASP A 215 11.27 28.26 -17.45
C ASP A 215 10.56 27.97 -16.12
N GLU A 216 11.27 27.28 -15.22
CA GLU A 216 10.76 26.91 -13.91
C GLU A 216 10.32 28.14 -13.10
N GLN A 217 10.96 29.30 -13.30
CA GLN A 217 10.59 30.54 -12.59
C GLN A 217 9.18 31.04 -12.94
N GLU A 218 8.62 30.69 -14.11
CA GLU A 218 7.26 31.11 -14.49
C GLU A 218 6.16 30.34 -13.76
N TRP A 219 6.44 29.14 -13.26
CA TRP A 219 5.42 28.26 -12.69
C TRP A 219 5.74 27.68 -11.32
N GLU A 220 6.97 27.78 -10.83
CA GLU A 220 7.35 27.21 -9.53
C GLU A 220 6.54 27.78 -8.37
N ASP A 221 6.07 29.02 -8.52
CA ASP A 221 5.29 29.72 -7.51
C ASP A 221 3.81 29.35 -7.51
N VAL A 222 3.32 28.67 -8.55
CA VAL A 222 1.95 28.17 -8.64
C VAL A 222 1.68 27.22 -7.47
N MET A 223 0.55 27.41 -6.78
CA MET A 223 0.22 26.62 -5.59
C MET A 223 0.18 25.12 -5.87
N LEU A 224 -0.33 24.72 -7.03
CA LEU A 224 -0.31 23.33 -7.49
C LEU A 224 1.14 22.80 -7.63
N ALA A 225 2.04 23.57 -8.27
CA ALA A 225 3.45 23.20 -8.40
C ALA A 225 4.11 22.98 -7.03
N LYS A 226 3.88 23.88 -6.08
CA LYS A 226 4.35 23.73 -4.69
C LYS A 226 3.81 22.48 -4.01
N GLN A 227 2.56 22.09 -4.28
CA GLN A 227 1.98 20.85 -3.75
C GLN A 227 2.65 19.61 -4.37
N VAL A 228 2.88 19.60 -5.68
CA VAL A 228 3.58 18.50 -6.36
C VAL A 228 5.02 18.36 -5.85
N LYS A 229 5.77 19.47 -5.72
CA LYS A 229 7.12 19.48 -5.13
C LYS A 229 7.14 18.88 -3.72
N ARG A 230 6.12 19.16 -2.89
CA ARG A 230 5.98 18.55 -1.55
C ARG A 230 5.65 17.06 -1.59
N LEU A 231 4.83 16.63 -2.54
CA LEU A 231 4.54 15.21 -2.77
C LEU A 231 5.80 14.43 -3.16
N ILE A 232 6.59 14.97 -4.08
CA ILE A 232 7.89 14.41 -4.49
C ILE A 232 8.83 14.29 -3.29
N ALA A 233 8.99 15.35 -2.51
CA ALA A 233 9.82 15.33 -1.31
C ALA A 233 9.37 14.28 -0.29
N ALA A 234 8.05 14.10 -0.11
CA ALA A 234 7.49 13.05 0.73
C ALA A 234 7.72 11.65 0.18
N ALA A 235 7.52 11.43 -1.13
CA ALA A 235 7.73 10.13 -1.76
C ALA A 235 9.20 9.69 -1.67
N ARG A 236 10.16 10.61 -1.85
CA ARG A 236 11.60 10.35 -1.73
C ARG A 236 12.00 9.84 -0.35
N ILE A 237 11.35 10.32 0.71
CA ILE A 237 11.62 9.90 2.09
C ILE A 237 10.87 8.61 2.43
N ASN A 238 9.67 8.41 1.88
CA ASN A 238 8.77 7.31 2.22
C ASN A 238 8.75 6.26 1.12
N ARG A 239 9.90 5.62 0.88
CA ARG A 239 10.11 4.61 -0.17
C ARG A 239 9.34 3.31 0.12
N HIS A 240 8.78 2.71 -0.92
CA HIS A 240 8.15 1.39 -0.89
C HIS A 240 9.09 0.36 -1.53
N GLU A 241 9.42 -0.71 -0.79
CA GLU A 241 10.39 -1.75 -1.23
C GLU A 241 11.63 -1.15 -1.90
N TYR A 242 12.26 -0.19 -1.20
CA TYR A 242 13.46 0.52 -1.63
C TYR A 242 13.30 1.44 -2.83
N ARG A 243 12.09 1.69 -3.33
CA ARG A 243 11.86 2.56 -4.49
C ARG A 243 10.98 3.74 -4.13
N ILE A 244 11.18 4.85 -4.84
CA ILE A 244 10.25 5.98 -4.74
C ILE A 244 8.92 5.53 -5.34
N PRO A 245 7.79 5.66 -4.63
CA PRO A 245 6.50 5.31 -5.19
C PRO A 245 6.16 6.25 -6.35
N ARG A 246 5.53 5.69 -7.39
CA ARG A 246 4.98 6.48 -8.49
C ARG A 246 3.91 7.42 -7.97
N LEU A 247 3.86 8.65 -8.49
CA LEU A 247 2.84 9.63 -8.16
C LEU A 247 1.80 9.66 -9.27
N ARG A 248 0.53 9.43 -8.93
CA ARG A 248 -0.62 9.64 -9.83
C ARG A 248 -1.50 10.74 -9.26
N ILE A 249 -1.58 11.85 -9.99
CA ILE A 249 -2.36 13.03 -9.62
C ILE A 249 -3.58 13.12 -10.53
N VAL A 250 -4.77 12.98 -9.96
CA VAL A 250 -6.03 12.92 -10.69
C VAL A 250 -6.81 14.22 -10.52
N MET A 251 -7.11 14.89 -11.63
CA MET A 251 -7.81 16.18 -11.68
C MET A 251 -9.08 16.07 -12.54
N PRO A 252 -10.19 15.56 -11.98
CA PRO A 252 -11.39 15.23 -12.74
C PRO A 252 -12.15 16.45 -13.30
N ASN A 253 -11.83 17.65 -12.82
CA ASN A 253 -12.47 18.89 -13.26
C ASN A 253 -11.65 19.64 -14.31
N ILE A 254 -10.40 19.22 -14.57
CA ILE A 254 -9.51 19.85 -15.55
C ILE A 254 -9.54 19.02 -16.84
N GLY A 255 -10.13 19.57 -17.89
CA GLY A 255 -10.09 18.97 -19.23
C GLY A 255 -8.97 19.55 -20.09
N LYS A 256 -8.94 19.15 -21.36
CA LYS A 256 -7.94 19.61 -22.34
C LYS A 256 -8.31 20.92 -23.03
N GLU A 257 -9.32 21.65 -22.57
CA GLU A 257 -9.85 22.82 -23.28
C GLU A 257 -8.90 24.04 -23.28
N ASN A 258 -7.92 24.07 -22.38
CA ASN A 258 -7.01 25.20 -22.22
C ASN A 258 -5.55 24.73 -22.37
N ASP A 259 -4.90 25.19 -23.44
CA ASP A 259 -3.54 24.78 -23.80
C ASP A 259 -2.50 25.21 -22.77
N ASP A 260 -2.55 26.45 -22.25
CA ASP A 260 -1.65 26.92 -21.18
C ASP A 260 -1.73 26.04 -19.93
N ILE A 261 -2.93 25.64 -19.52
CA ILE A 261 -3.11 24.70 -18.41
C ILE A 261 -2.46 23.36 -18.75
N ASN A 262 -2.68 22.83 -19.95
CA ASN A 262 -2.07 21.56 -20.39
C ASN A 262 -0.53 21.65 -20.37
N VAL A 263 0.05 22.76 -20.83
CA VAL A 263 1.50 23.03 -20.77
C VAL A 263 1.99 22.97 -19.33
N LEU A 264 1.34 23.68 -18.40
CA LEU A 264 1.69 23.61 -16.98
C LEU A 264 1.64 22.17 -16.47
N LEU A 265 0.59 21.41 -16.79
CA LEU A 265 0.47 20.01 -16.35
C LEU A 265 1.60 19.13 -16.89
N GLU A 266 2.06 19.34 -18.13
CA GLU A 266 3.24 18.65 -18.66
C GLU A 266 4.52 19.02 -17.88
N GLN A 267 4.74 20.30 -17.58
CA GLN A 267 5.88 20.72 -16.75
C GLN A 267 5.85 20.06 -15.37
N LEU A 268 4.66 19.98 -14.75
CA LEU A 268 4.49 19.34 -13.45
C LEU A 268 4.82 17.83 -13.48
N GLY A 269 4.56 17.16 -14.60
CA GLY A 269 4.93 15.76 -14.82
C GLY A 269 6.44 15.55 -14.99
N LEU A 270 7.18 16.61 -15.31
CA LEU A 270 8.61 16.59 -15.60
C LEU A 270 9.48 17.24 -14.52
N ILE A 271 8.89 17.71 -13.40
CA ILE A 271 9.61 18.37 -12.29
C ILE A 271 10.85 17.60 -11.85
N ASP A 272 10.75 16.28 -11.79
CA ASP A 272 11.80 15.42 -11.28
C ASP A 272 11.92 14.15 -12.13
N PRO A 273 12.96 14.02 -12.97
CA PRO A 273 13.11 12.87 -13.86
C PRO A 273 13.34 11.55 -13.11
N ARG A 274 13.62 11.59 -11.79
CA ARG A 274 13.81 10.40 -10.96
C ARG A 274 12.53 9.88 -10.33
N VAL A 275 11.43 10.63 -10.45
CA VAL A 275 10.13 10.26 -9.90
C VAL A 275 9.14 10.18 -11.04
N GLU A 276 8.51 9.01 -11.21
CA GLU A 276 7.45 8.86 -12.20
C GLU A 276 6.20 9.62 -11.71
N ILE A 277 5.83 10.68 -12.42
CA ILE A 277 4.66 11.52 -12.12
C ILE A 277 3.69 11.40 -13.28
N ILE A 278 2.48 10.93 -13.00
CA ILE A 278 1.39 10.81 -13.95
C ILE A 278 0.30 11.80 -13.54
N ILE A 279 -0.04 12.72 -14.44
CA ILE A 279 -1.11 13.70 -14.24
C ILE A 279 -2.28 13.33 -15.15
N GLU A 280 -3.41 12.99 -14.54
CA GLU A 280 -4.63 12.54 -15.21
C GLU A 280 -5.70 13.63 -15.13
N GLY A 281 -5.94 14.34 -16.22
CA GLY A 281 -7.10 15.23 -16.36
C GLY A 281 -8.39 14.45 -16.64
N ARG A 282 -9.52 15.17 -16.69
CA ARG A 282 -10.87 14.65 -17.03
C ARG A 282 -10.88 13.78 -18.28
N ASP A 283 -10.12 14.19 -19.30
CA ASP A 283 -10.07 13.52 -20.60
C ASP A 283 -8.99 12.44 -20.72
N GLY A 284 -8.28 12.15 -19.62
CA GLY A 284 -7.29 11.09 -19.52
C GLY A 284 -7.93 9.70 -19.58
N GLU A 285 -7.18 8.72 -20.08
CA GLU A 285 -7.67 7.35 -20.27
C GLU A 285 -8.13 6.71 -18.96
N PHE A 286 -7.43 7.05 -17.86
CA PHE A 286 -7.76 6.57 -16.52
C PHE A 286 -9.17 6.98 -16.07
N LEU A 287 -9.60 8.22 -16.35
CA LEU A 287 -10.93 8.71 -15.98
C LEU A 287 -12.01 8.37 -17.01
N LYS A 288 -11.66 8.31 -18.30
CA LYS A 288 -12.55 7.88 -19.39
C LYS A 288 -13.00 6.43 -19.25
N THR A 289 -12.10 5.56 -18.79
CA THR A 289 -12.45 4.17 -18.52
C THR A 289 -13.47 4.12 -17.36
N PRO A 290 -14.66 3.53 -17.56
CA PRO A 290 -15.63 3.40 -16.48
C PRO A 290 -15.06 2.52 -15.36
N PRO A 291 -15.39 2.79 -14.08
CA PRO A 291 -14.93 1.93 -13.01
C PRO A 291 -15.50 0.51 -13.21
N PRO A 292 -14.73 -0.54 -12.88
CA PRO A 292 -15.23 -1.90 -12.95
C PRO A 292 -16.43 -2.08 -12.00
N GLY A 293 -17.26 -3.09 -12.28
CA GLY A 293 -18.37 -3.46 -11.39
C GLY A 293 -17.87 -3.79 -9.98
N LEU A 294 -18.71 -3.55 -8.97
CA LEU A 294 -18.32 -3.55 -7.55
C LEU A 294 -17.53 -4.80 -7.12
N HIS A 295 -18.02 -6.00 -7.44
CA HIS A 295 -17.34 -7.24 -7.09
C HIS A 295 -15.91 -7.32 -7.67
N VAL A 296 -15.73 -6.89 -8.92
CA VAL A 296 -14.41 -6.85 -9.56
C VAL A 296 -13.54 -5.76 -8.93
N ALA A 297 -14.10 -4.60 -8.60
CA ALA A 297 -13.40 -3.51 -7.92
C ALA A 297 -12.91 -3.96 -6.53
N ILE A 298 -13.76 -4.59 -5.72
CA ILE A 298 -13.41 -5.12 -4.39
C ILE A 298 -12.28 -6.14 -4.52
N ARG A 299 -12.41 -7.12 -5.42
CA ARG A 299 -11.35 -8.12 -5.67
C ARG A 299 -10.03 -7.46 -6.06
N ASN A 300 -10.09 -6.49 -6.97
CA ASN A 300 -8.91 -5.75 -7.41
C ASN A 300 -8.26 -4.98 -6.25
N LEU A 301 -9.05 -4.28 -5.44
CA LEU A 301 -8.57 -3.50 -4.29
C LEU A 301 -8.00 -4.37 -3.17
N LEU A 302 -8.54 -5.57 -2.96
CA LEU A 302 -7.98 -6.52 -2.01
C LEU A 302 -6.61 -7.04 -2.44
N GLY A 303 -6.32 -7.03 -3.75
CA GLY A 303 -5.07 -7.55 -4.30
C GLY A 303 -4.94 -9.07 -4.15
N HIS A 304 -3.86 -9.61 -4.71
CA HIS A 304 -3.54 -11.02 -4.60
C HIS A 304 -2.51 -11.24 -3.48
N GLU A 305 -2.71 -12.23 -2.61
CA GLU A 305 -1.81 -12.47 -1.47
C GLU A 305 -0.39 -12.88 -1.91
N LEU A 306 -0.28 -13.39 -3.13
CA LEU A 306 0.98 -13.79 -3.76
C LEU A 306 1.61 -12.68 -4.63
N ASP A 307 1.06 -11.47 -4.61
CA ASP A 307 1.65 -10.32 -5.29
C ASP A 307 3.09 -10.11 -4.80
N GLY A 308 3.99 -9.80 -5.74
CA GLY A 308 5.41 -9.58 -5.47
C GLY A 308 6.28 -10.84 -5.44
N LEU A 309 5.73 -12.05 -5.61
CA LEU A 309 6.52 -13.28 -5.84
C LEU A 309 7.01 -13.39 -7.29
N THR A 310 8.23 -13.88 -7.47
CA THR A 310 8.83 -14.18 -8.79
C THR A 310 8.55 -15.61 -9.24
N GLU A 311 8.71 -15.90 -10.53
CA GLU A 311 8.58 -17.25 -11.08
C GLU A 311 9.61 -18.23 -10.49
N THR A 312 10.83 -17.76 -10.28
CA THR A 312 11.86 -18.47 -9.52
C THR A 312 11.94 -17.89 -8.12
N LEU A 313 11.89 -18.74 -7.10
CA LEU A 313 12.02 -18.33 -5.70
C LEU A 313 13.34 -18.85 -5.12
N ASN A 314 14.06 -17.95 -4.46
CA ASN A 314 15.28 -18.27 -3.73
C ASN A 314 14.93 -18.62 -2.28
N MET A 315 15.22 -19.85 -1.86
CA MET A 315 14.82 -20.39 -0.56
C MET A 315 15.84 -20.03 0.51
N ASP A 316 15.37 -19.37 1.56
CA ASP A 316 16.14 -19.21 2.79
C ASP A 316 16.14 -20.52 3.61
N HIS A 317 17.16 -20.69 4.46
CA HIS A 317 17.28 -21.86 5.36
C HIS A 317 16.04 -22.10 6.22
N THR A 318 15.35 -21.04 6.64
CA THR A 318 14.11 -21.16 7.44
C THR A 318 13.00 -21.87 6.67
N ILE A 319 12.85 -21.57 5.37
CA ILE A 319 11.87 -22.23 4.52
C ILE A 319 12.24 -23.69 4.26
N LEU A 320 13.53 -23.97 4.06
CA LEU A 320 14.00 -25.35 3.91
C LEU A 320 13.68 -26.19 5.16
N ILE A 321 13.79 -25.61 6.36
CA ILE A 321 13.40 -26.24 7.63
C ILE A 321 11.87 -26.42 7.69
N ASP A 322 11.11 -25.37 7.37
CA ASP A 322 9.64 -25.43 7.37
C ASP A 322 9.11 -26.55 6.47
N LEU A 323 9.75 -26.77 5.32
CA LEU A 323 9.42 -27.81 4.34
C LEU A 323 9.81 -29.23 4.75
N ILE A 324 10.58 -29.44 5.82
CA ILE A 324 11.00 -30.79 6.21
C ILE A 324 10.70 -31.14 7.65
N SER A 325 10.31 -30.16 8.46
CA SER A 325 9.99 -30.34 9.88
C SER A 325 8.96 -31.45 10.10
N ASP A 326 9.18 -32.28 11.12
CA ASP A 326 8.16 -33.25 11.55
C ASP A 326 6.85 -32.57 11.96
N ILE A 327 6.90 -31.32 12.45
CA ILE A 327 5.71 -30.54 12.81
C ILE A 327 4.85 -30.26 11.57
N THR A 328 5.46 -30.02 10.41
CA THR A 328 4.74 -29.80 9.15
C THR A 328 4.11 -31.08 8.59
N HIS A 329 4.76 -32.23 8.77
CA HIS A 329 4.44 -33.44 8.02
C HIS A 329 3.77 -34.55 8.83
N PHE A 330 3.69 -34.42 10.15
CA PHE A 330 3.07 -35.40 11.04
C PHE A 330 2.09 -34.75 12.02
N ARG A 331 1.08 -35.54 12.42
CA ARG A 331 0.17 -35.16 13.52
C ARG A 331 0.84 -35.47 14.85
N LEU A 332 1.42 -34.44 15.45
CA LEU A 332 2.10 -34.53 16.73
C LEU A 332 1.18 -34.15 17.89
N GLU A 333 1.45 -34.70 19.07
CA GLU A 333 0.83 -34.24 20.31
C GLU A 333 1.80 -33.33 21.06
N PRO A 334 1.36 -32.15 21.53
CA PRO A 334 2.19 -31.27 22.33
C PRO A 334 2.58 -31.94 23.65
N LYS A 335 3.85 -31.78 24.05
CA LYS A 335 4.41 -32.40 25.26
C LYS A 335 4.88 -31.35 26.28
N PRO A 336 4.74 -31.61 27.60
CA PRO A 336 5.09 -30.62 28.63
C PRO A 336 6.57 -30.21 28.67
N TRP A 337 7.47 -31.08 28.22
CA TRP A 337 8.92 -30.82 28.21
C TRP A 337 9.39 -30.08 26.95
N GLN A 338 8.51 -29.86 25.97
CA GLN A 338 8.85 -29.06 24.78
C GLN A 338 8.82 -27.57 25.13
N GLU A 339 9.69 -26.82 24.46
CA GLU A 339 9.66 -25.37 24.49
C GLU A 339 8.27 -24.83 24.11
N GLU A 340 7.87 -23.73 24.75
CA GLU A 340 6.55 -23.12 24.56
C GLU A 340 6.26 -22.81 23.08
N THR A 341 7.28 -22.35 22.35
CA THR A 341 7.17 -22.03 20.92
C THR A 341 6.91 -23.27 20.08
N THR A 342 7.61 -24.38 20.33
CA THR A 342 7.40 -25.65 19.63
C THR A 342 6.02 -26.23 19.95
N ARG A 343 5.57 -26.14 21.21
CA ARG A 343 4.22 -26.56 21.60
C ARG A 343 3.14 -25.76 20.86
N ALA A 344 3.28 -24.44 20.81
CA ALA A 344 2.35 -23.57 20.10
C ALA A 344 2.30 -23.87 18.58
N GLN A 345 3.45 -24.20 17.96
CA GLN A 345 3.50 -24.61 16.55
C GLN A 345 2.76 -25.93 16.31
N ILE A 346 2.90 -26.92 17.21
CA ILE A 346 2.18 -28.20 17.12
C ILE A 346 0.67 -27.97 17.29
N GLU A 347 0.28 -27.17 18.27
CA GLU A 347 -1.14 -26.84 18.53
C GLU A 347 -1.76 -26.13 17.32
N GLU A 348 -1.06 -25.16 16.71
CA GLU A 348 -1.50 -24.46 15.51
C GLU A 348 -1.71 -25.42 14.32
N GLU A 349 -0.79 -26.36 14.11
CA GLU A 349 -0.90 -27.38 13.05
C GLU A 349 -2.09 -28.31 13.24
N VAL A 350 -2.36 -28.72 14.48
CA VAL A 350 -3.50 -29.57 14.82
C VAL A 350 -4.82 -28.80 14.66
N GLU A 351 -4.88 -27.56 15.13
CA GLU A 351 -6.09 -26.72 15.05
C GLU A 351 -6.52 -26.45 13.60
N HIS A 352 -5.56 -26.22 12.71
CA HIS A 352 -5.83 -25.85 11.33
C HIS A 352 -5.64 -26.99 10.33
N ASP A 353 -5.36 -28.22 10.79
CA ASP A 353 -5.09 -29.42 9.99
C ASP A 353 -4.12 -29.14 8.83
N GLY A 354 -2.86 -28.85 9.17
CA GLY A 354 -1.83 -28.51 8.19
C GLY A 354 -1.72 -27.01 7.92
N ALA A 355 -1.57 -26.18 8.96
CA ALA A 355 -1.38 -24.73 8.85
C ALA A 355 -0.21 -24.36 7.92
N MET A 356 0.94 -25.02 8.08
CA MET A 356 2.15 -24.71 7.30
C MET A 356 1.97 -25.08 5.84
N VAL A 357 1.47 -26.28 5.51
CA VAL A 357 1.28 -26.68 4.11
C VAL A 357 0.22 -25.81 3.40
N LYS A 358 -0.85 -25.43 4.11
CA LYS A 358 -1.88 -24.51 3.58
C LYS A 358 -1.34 -23.10 3.35
N ALA A 359 -0.36 -22.67 4.14
CA ALA A 359 0.29 -21.38 3.95
C ALA A 359 1.37 -21.42 2.85
N LEU A 360 2.19 -22.48 2.81
CA LEU A 360 3.40 -22.53 2.02
C LEU A 360 3.20 -23.08 0.60
N TYR A 361 2.37 -24.11 0.41
CA TYR A 361 2.17 -24.71 -0.92
C TYR A 361 1.62 -23.74 -1.97
N PRO A 362 0.62 -22.89 -1.66
CA PRO A 362 0.15 -21.89 -2.62
C PRO A 362 1.24 -20.89 -3.05
N ILE A 363 2.25 -20.65 -2.22
CA ILE A 363 3.37 -19.74 -2.53
C ILE A 363 4.33 -20.37 -3.52
N ILE A 364 4.62 -21.66 -3.36
CA ILE A 364 5.69 -22.36 -4.09
C ILE A 364 5.18 -23.22 -5.26
N GLU A 365 3.88 -23.46 -5.37
CA GLU A 365 3.29 -24.18 -6.50
C GLU A 365 3.52 -23.45 -7.82
N ASN A 366 3.76 -24.21 -8.89
CA ASN A 366 4.01 -23.68 -10.23
C ASN A 366 5.22 -22.73 -10.31
N ARG A 367 6.19 -22.87 -9.40
CA ARG A 367 7.41 -22.05 -9.36
C ARG A 367 8.66 -22.90 -9.38
N THR A 368 9.72 -22.30 -9.91
CA THR A 368 11.06 -22.88 -9.81
C THR A 368 11.63 -22.56 -8.44
N LEU A 369 12.06 -23.59 -7.71
CA LEU A 369 12.64 -23.45 -6.38
C LEU A 369 14.14 -23.65 -6.44
N VAL A 370 14.89 -22.68 -5.91
CA VAL A 370 16.35 -22.72 -5.87
C VAL A 370 16.89 -22.38 -4.48
N CYS A 371 18.07 -22.86 -4.15
CA CYS A 371 18.86 -22.39 -3.01
C CYS A 371 20.35 -22.34 -3.38
N THR A 372 21.14 -21.54 -2.68
CA THR A 372 22.60 -21.47 -2.89
C THR A 372 23.29 -22.70 -2.34
N ARG A 373 24.50 -23.00 -2.82
CA ARG A 373 25.32 -24.10 -2.31
C ARG A 373 25.59 -23.95 -0.81
N GLU A 374 25.96 -22.76 -0.36
CA GLU A 374 26.27 -22.49 1.04
C GLU A 374 25.00 -22.60 1.92
N ALA A 375 23.82 -22.31 1.37
CA ALA A 375 22.55 -22.57 2.05
C ALA A 375 22.28 -24.07 2.20
N ALA A 376 22.49 -24.84 1.13
CA ALA A 376 22.33 -26.30 1.14
C ALA A 376 23.30 -26.98 2.12
N GLU A 377 24.58 -26.60 2.11
CA GLU A 377 25.60 -27.09 3.05
C GLU A 377 25.20 -26.80 4.50
N HIS A 378 24.88 -25.54 4.80
CA HIS A 378 24.49 -25.16 6.16
C HIS A 378 23.20 -25.85 6.61
N PHE A 379 22.23 -26.02 5.73
CA PHE A 379 20.99 -26.75 5.99
C PHE A 379 21.28 -28.21 6.39
N HIS A 380 22.17 -28.90 5.68
CA HIS A 380 22.58 -30.26 6.02
C HIS A 380 23.41 -30.35 7.30
N ASP A 381 24.27 -29.37 7.59
CA ASP A 381 24.99 -29.30 8.87
C ASP A 381 24.03 -29.20 10.08
N VAL A 382 23.00 -28.36 9.93
CA VAL A 382 21.94 -28.21 10.94
C VAL A 382 21.19 -29.53 11.12
N LEU A 383 20.75 -30.16 10.03
CA LEU A 383 20.06 -31.44 10.08
C LEU A 383 20.90 -32.53 10.74
N ALA A 384 22.18 -32.66 10.38
CA ALA A 384 23.09 -33.62 10.98
C ALA A 384 23.16 -33.48 12.51
N THR A 385 23.19 -32.23 12.98
CA THR A 385 23.35 -31.86 14.39
C THR A 385 22.08 -32.09 15.20
N VAL A 386 20.92 -31.57 14.75
CA VAL A 386 19.70 -31.51 15.58
C VAL A 386 18.52 -32.31 15.07
N GLY A 387 18.47 -32.64 13.78
CA GLY A 387 17.28 -33.23 13.14
C GLY A 387 17.02 -34.70 13.50
N THR A 388 15.74 -35.08 13.46
CA THR A 388 15.26 -36.46 13.58
C THR A 388 15.64 -37.31 12.36
N SER A 389 15.42 -38.63 12.41
CA SER A 389 15.65 -39.51 11.27
C SER A 389 14.78 -39.16 10.06
N SER A 390 13.49 -38.88 10.29
CA SER A 390 12.53 -38.48 9.26
C SER A 390 12.84 -37.11 8.67
N GLU A 391 13.21 -36.13 9.50
CA GLU A 391 13.64 -34.80 9.04
C GLU A 391 14.90 -34.88 8.18
N LYS A 392 15.87 -35.72 8.57
CA LYS A 392 17.09 -35.98 7.78
C LYS A 392 16.76 -36.63 6.44
N GLU A 393 15.86 -37.61 6.42
CA GLU A 393 15.44 -38.25 5.18
C GLU A 393 14.75 -37.24 4.25
N ARG A 394 13.74 -36.51 4.74
CA ARG A 394 13.08 -35.44 3.97
C ARG A 394 14.05 -34.36 3.51
N GLY A 395 15.01 -33.95 4.34
CA GLY A 395 16.05 -32.99 3.97
C GLY A 395 16.93 -33.46 2.81
N ASN A 396 17.30 -34.74 2.79
CA ASN A 396 18.08 -35.34 1.70
C ASN A 396 17.28 -35.49 0.40
N LEU A 397 15.97 -35.72 0.50
CA LEU A 397 15.07 -35.79 -0.65
C LEU A 397 14.77 -34.38 -1.21
N LEU A 398 14.57 -33.39 -0.34
CA LEU A 398 14.25 -32.02 -0.71
C LEU A 398 15.47 -31.31 -1.32
N VAL A 399 16.65 -31.45 -0.71
CA VAL A 399 17.90 -30.84 -1.19
C VAL A 399 18.96 -31.94 -1.32
N PRO A 400 19.02 -32.67 -2.45
CA PRO A 400 19.95 -33.78 -2.65
C PRO A 400 21.41 -33.31 -2.63
N PHE A 401 22.06 -33.44 -1.47
CA PHE A 401 23.45 -33.02 -1.28
C PHE A 401 24.42 -34.20 -1.17
N VAL A 402 23.93 -35.39 -0.82
CA VAL A 402 24.72 -36.62 -0.81
C VAL A 402 24.59 -37.29 -2.18
N LYS A 403 25.70 -37.87 -2.69
CA LYS A 403 25.77 -38.50 -4.01
C LYS A 403 24.65 -39.52 -4.25
N PHE A 404 24.35 -40.34 -3.24
CA PHE A 404 23.27 -41.33 -3.30
C PHE A 404 21.92 -40.73 -3.70
N TYR A 405 21.55 -39.57 -3.16
CA TYR A 405 20.28 -38.92 -3.49
C TYR A 405 20.37 -38.13 -4.81
N ARG A 406 21.53 -37.54 -5.13
CA ARG A 406 21.74 -36.81 -6.40
C ARG A 406 21.63 -37.70 -7.63
N ASP A 407 22.04 -38.96 -7.50
CA ASP A 407 22.03 -39.90 -8.62
C ASP A 407 20.63 -40.53 -8.83
N GLN A 408 19.63 -40.22 -7.98
CA GLN A 408 18.27 -40.71 -8.11
C GLN A 408 17.42 -39.85 -9.05
N PRO A 409 16.45 -40.45 -9.77
CA PRO A 409 15.48 -39.68 -10.55
C PRO A 409 14.63 -38.76 -9.65
N GLU A 410 14.37 -37.54 -10.09
CA GLU A 410 13.54 -36.56 -9.34
C GLU A 410 12.16 -37.12 -8.98
N ALA A 411 11.53 -37.88 -9.88
CA ALA A 411 10.25 -38.53 -9.62
C ALA A 411 10.30 -39.52 -8.45
N ALA A 412 11.43 -40.23 -8.26
CA ALA A 412 11.61 -41.15 -7.15
C ALA A 412 11.81 -40.39 -5.83
N LEU A 413 12.61 -39.31 -5.85
CA LEU A 413 12.80 -38.44 -4.70
C LEU A 413 11.48 -37.82 -4.23
N ARG A 414 10.68 -37.33 -5.19
CA ARG A 414 9.35 -36.76 -4.93
C ARG A 414 8.39 -37.79 -4.35
N SER A 415 8.28 -38.97 -4.95
CA SER A 415 7.41 -40.04 -4.44
C SER A 415 7.77 -40.41 -3.01
N ARG A 416 9.07 -40.56 -2.71
CA ARG A 416 9.53 -40.87 -1.37
C ARG A 416 9.27 -39.74 -0.38
N PHE A 417 9.40 -38.48 -0.81
CA PHE A 417 9.08 -37.33 0.03
C PHE A 417 7.60 -37.31 0.41
N GLU A 418 6.72 -37.61 -0.54
CA GLU A 418 5.27 -37.68 -0.35
C GLU A 418 4.87 -38.82 0.61
N GLU A 419 5.52 -39.98 0.54
CA GLU A 419 5.33 -41.08 1.51
C GLU A 419 5.68 -40.69 2.96
N LEU A 420 6.58 -39.72 3.14
CA LEU A 420 7.03 -39.23 4.45
C LEU A 420 6.17 -38.09 5.00
N SER A 421 4.97 -37.87 4.45
CA SER A 421 4.05 -36.84 4.90
C SER A 421 2.61 -37.36 5.02
N THR A 422 1.88 -36.84 6.01
CA THR A 422 0.42 -37.00 6.12
C THR A 422 -0.36 -36.04 5.21
N HIS A 423 0.31 -35.11 4.51
CA HIS A 423 -0.32 -34.13 3.64
C HIS A 423 0.00 -34.44 2.18
N ALA A 424 -1.02 -34.31 1.32
CA ALA A 424 -0.83 -34.48 -0.12
C ALA A 424 0.05 -33.37 -0.68
N LEU A 425 1.08 -33.76 -1.44
CA LEU A 425 1.99 -32.82 -2.08
C LEU A 425 1.43 -32.43 -3.47
N PRO A 426 1.14 -31.14 -3.75
CA PRO A 426 0.63 -30.75 -5.06
C PRO A 426 1.62 -31.13 -6.16
N SER A 427 1.10 -31.63 -7.30
CA SER A 427 1.91 -32.12 -8.43
C SER A 427 2.81 -31.05 -9.04
N THR A 428 2.50 -29.78 -8.79
CA THR A 428 3.18 -28.59 -9.32
C THR A 428 4.25 -28.02 -8.40
N VAL A 429 4.43 -28.57 -7.18
CA VAL A 429 5.52 -28.19 -6.28
C VAL A 429 6.80 -28.89 -6.71
N GLN A 430 7.87 -28.12 -6.93
CA GLN A 430 9.17 -28.67 -7.32
C GLN A 430 9.85 -29.38 -6.14
N ILE A 431 10.06 -30.70 -6.28
CA ILE A 431 10.95 -31.48 -5.41
C ILE A 431 11.77 -32.40 -6.34
N PRO A 432 13.10 -32.37 -6.27
CA PRO A 432 13.95 -31.61 -5.33
C PRO A 432 14.08 -30.11 -5.65
N ILE A 433 14.51 -29.32 -4.66
CA ILE A 433 14.93 -27.93 -4.83
C ILE A 433 16.31 -27.91 -5.50
N ARG A 434 16.49 -27.04 -6.51
CA ARG A 434 17.73 -26.96 -7.27
C ARG A 434 18.79 -26.14 -6.53
N VAL A 435 19.94 -26.74 -6.28
CA VAL A 435 21.10 -26.03 -5.73
C VAL A 435 21.80 -25.28 -6.87
N VAL A 436 21.94 -23.97 -6.75
CA VAL A 436 22.67 -23.16 -7.74
C VAL A 436 24.17 -23.23 -7.49
N ASP A 437 24.93 -23.31 -8.58
CA ASP A 437 26.40 -23.31 -8.56
C ASP A 437 26.93 -21.89 -8.74
N GLU A 438 26.57 -21.00 -7.81
CA GLU A 438 27.11 -19.65 -7.71
C GLU A 438 27.68 -19.44 -6.30
N CYS A 439 28.90 -18.94 -6.23
CA CYS A 439 29.55 -18.61 -4.96
C CYS A 439 29.50 -17.10 -4.71
N TRP A 440 29.34 -16.72 -3.45
CA TRP A 440 29.16 -15.33 -3.04
C TRP A 440 30.20 -14.93 -1.98
N THR A 441 31.48 -14.99 -2.34
CA THR A 441 32.56 -14.44 -1.51
C THR A 441 32.75 -12.94 -1.80
N TRP A 442 33.65 -12.30 -1.05
CA TRP A 442 33.90 -10.86 -1.18
C TRP A 442 34.31 -10.44 -2.61
N PRO A 443 35.29 -11.10 -3.25
CA PRO A 443 35.60 -10.89 -4.66
C PRO A 443 34.39 -10.96 -5.60
N GLU A 444 33.51 -11.97 -5.48
CA GLU A 444 32.35 -12.09 -6.38
C GLU A 444 31.31 -11.01 -6.13
N ILE A 445 31.12 -10.56 -4.89
CA ILE A 445 30.24 -9.43 -4.57
C ILE A 445 30.77 -8.13 -5.20
N GLU A 446 32.07 -7.87 -5.10
CA GLU A 446 32.70 -6.69 -5.71
C GLU A 446 32.66 -6.75 -7.23
N GLN A 447 32.84 -7.93 -7.82
CA GLN A 447 32.69 -8.15 -9.26
C GLN A 447 31.23 -7.99 -9.73
N ALA A 448 30.27 -8.50 -8.98
CA ALA A 448 28.85 -8.34 -9.28
C ALA A 448 28.42 -6.87 -9.22
N ALA A 449 28.97 -6.09 -8.29
CA ALA A 449 28.75 -4.65 -8.22
C ALA A 449 29.40 -3.89 -9.39
N SER A 450 30.64 -4.24 -9.78
CA SER A 450 31.32 -3.58 -10.90
C SER A 450 30.68 -3.91 -12.26
N SER A 451 30.07 -5.09 -12.39
CA SER A 451 29.30 -5.51 -13.57
C SER A 451 27.83 -5.08 -13.55
N SER A 452 27.41 -4.25 -12.58
CA SER A 452 26.02 -3.77 -12.42
C SER A 452 24.98 -4.87 -12.19
N ARG A 453 25.40 -6.10 -11.86
CA ARG A 453 24.51 -7.18 -11.39
C ARG A 453 24.00 -6.91 -9.98
N LEU A 454 24.79 -6.18 -9.20
CA LEU A 454 24.40 -5.60 -7.92
C LEU A 454 24.57 -4.08 -7.98
N PRO A 455 23.76 -3.30 -7.24
CA PRO A 455 24.03 -1.89 -7.06
C PRO A 455 25.28 -1.71 -6.18
N ALA A 456 26.01 -0.60 -6.39
CA ALA A 456 27.29 -0.37 -5.70
C ALA A 456 27.19 -0.39 -4.17
N MET A 457 26.04 0.03 -3.61
CA MET A 457 25.79 0.01 -2.17
C MET A 457 25.69 -1.41 -1.58
N ALA A 458 25.46 -2.44 -2.42
CA ALA A 458 25.34 -3.83 -1.98
C ALA A 458 26.62 -4.32 -1.29
N ILE A 459 27.79 -3.79 -1.68
CA ILE A 459 29.07 -4.06 -1.02
C ILE A 459 29.04 -3.58 0.44
N ASP A 460 28.55 -2.36 0.68
CA ASP A 460 28.46 -1.81 2.04
C ASP A 460 27.40 -2.55 2.85
N VAL A 461 26.28 -2.93 2.23
CA VAL A 461 25.26 -3.75 2.86
C VAL A 461 25.82 -5.12 3.25
N ALA A 462 26.54 -5.78 2.36
CA ALA A 462 27.22 -7.03 2.69
C ALA A 462 28.16 -6.84 3.88
N ARG A 463 29.04 -5.82 3.86
CA ARG A 463 30.08 -5.58 4.88
C ARG A 463 29.51 -5.33 6.27
N HIS A 464 28.42 -4.58 6.36
CA HIS A 464 27.84 -4.18 7.64
C HIS A 464 26.69 -5.09 8.11
N SER A 465 26.26 -6.06 7.30
CA SER A 465 25.14 -6.96 7.64
C SER A 465 25.45 -7.91 8.79
N GLY A 466 26.72 -8.22 9.03
CA GLY A 466 27.14 -9.26 9.97
C GLY A 466 26.72 -10.67 9.55
N PHE A 467 26.30 -10.87 8.30
CA PHE A 467 25.88 -12.19 7.81
C PHE A 467 27.06 -13.14 7.67
N LYS A 468 26.86 -14.38 8.12
CA LYS A 468 27.76 -15.51 7.84
C LYS A 468 27.60 -15.97 6.38
N SER A 469 28.52 -16.82 5.92
CA SER A 469 28.61 -17.30 4.53
C SER A 469 27.26 -17.70 3.91
N SER A 470 26.48 -18.57 4.58
CA SER A 470 25.20 -19.04 4.07
C SER A 470 24.18 -17.91 3.87
N LYS A 471 23.88 -17.13 4.91
CA LYS A 471 22.94 -15.98 4.81
C LYS A 471 23.41 -14.95 3.79
N LEU A 472 24.71 -14.64 3.76
CA LEU A 472 25.27 -13.72 2.79
C LEU A 472 25.01 -14.20 1.35
N SER A 473 25.30 -15.47 1.06
CA SER A 473 25.07 -16.05 -0.27
C SER A 473 23.61 -15.98 -0.70
N ILE A 474 22.66 -16.31 0.20
CA ILE A 474 21.22 -16.31 -0.09
C ILE A 474 20.78 -14.91 -0.50
N PHE A 475 21.12 -13.89 0.30
CA PHE A 475 20.66 -12.53 0.01
C PHE A 475 21.36 -11.91 -1.19
N MET A 476 22.65 -12.14 -1.38
CA MET A 476 23.38 -11.61 -2.53
C MET A 476 22.91 -12.28 -3.83
N TYR A 477 22.66 -13.59 -3.82
CA TYR A 477 22.07 -14.31 -4.95
C TYR A 477 20.68 -13.78 -5.30
N GLY A 478 19.78 -13.69 -4.31
CA GLY A 478 18.42 -13.17 -4.54
C GLY A 478 18.45 -11.74 -5.09
N TRP A 479 19.31 -10.88 -4.54
CA TRP A 479 19.48 -9.52 -5.02
C TRP A 479 19.97 -9.46 -6.47
N ALA A 480 21.03 -10.19 -6.79
CA ALA A 480 21.68 -10.11 -8.10
C ALA A 480 20.89 -10.80 -9.21
N SER A 481 20.14 -11.85 -8.87
CA SER A 481 19.29 -12.57 -9.82
C SER A 481 17.92 -11.91 -9.99
N GLY A 482 17.56 -10.94 -9.15
CA GLY A 482 16.23 -10.34 -9.11
C GLY A 482 15.14 -11.27 -8.59
N ASN A 483 15.50 -12.46 -8.10
CA ASN A 483 14.57 -13.42 -7.54
C ASN A 483 14.20 -13.03 -6.12
N VAL A 484 12.93 -13.24 -5.77
CA VAL A 484 12.45 -13.06 -4.41
C VAL A 484 13.06 -14.11 -3.50
N THR A 485 13.66 -13.65 -2.41
CA THR A 485 14.08 -14.53 -1.32
C THR A 485 12.90 -14.78 -0.39
N LEU A 486 12.47 -16.04 -0.29
CA LEU A 486 11.41 -16.48 0.61
C LEU A 486 12.02 -16.86 1.97
N THR A 487 11.48 -16.33 3.07
CA THR A 487 11.99 -16.56 4.44
C THR A 487 10.86 -16.55 5.46
N SER A 488 11.01 -17.31 6.53
CA SER A 488 10.12 -17.26 7.70
C SER A 488 10.74 -16.46 8.86
N ASN A 489 11.94 -15.91 8.65
CA ASN A 489 12.60 -15.05 9.64
C ASN A 489 11.97 -13.65 9.64
N LYS A 490 11.30 -13.30 10.75
CA LYS A 490 10.57 -12.03 10.86
C LYS A 490 11.44 -10.78 10.87
N GLU A 491 12.70 -10.90 11.29
CA GLU A 491 13.61 -9.77 11.48
C GLU A 491 14.39 -9.41 10.21
N ILE A 492 14.62 -10.41 9.34
CA ILE A 492 15.61 -10.26 8.26
C ILE A 492 15.22 -9.19 7.24
N LYS A 493 13.93 -9.09 6.91
CA LYS A 493 13.40 -8.05 6.01
C LYS A 493 13.61 -6.65 6.58
N GLY A 494 13.37 -6.46 7.89
CA GLY A 494 13.57 -5.16 8.56
C GLY A 494 15.04 -4.77 8.69
N ASN A 495 15.90 -5.74 9.02
CA ASN A 495 17.34 -5.53 9.16
C ASN A 495 17.98 -5.17 7.82
N ILE A 496 17.70 -5.93 6.76
CA ILE A 496 18.17 -5.62 5.41
C ILE A 496 17.59 -4.29 4.95
N LYS A 497 16.33 -3.99 5.29
CA LYS A 497 15.75 -2.69 4.94
C LYS A 497 16.50 -1.52 5.55
N THR A 498 16.80 -1.61 6.84
CA THR A 498 17.57 -0.59 7.55
C THR A 498 18.96 -0.43 6.95
N MET A 499 19.61 -1.55 6.64
CA MET A 499 20.94 -1.58 6.04
C MET A 499 21.00 -0.89 4.67
N VAL A 500 20.05 -1.21 3.78
CA VAL A 500 19.96 -0.61 2.43
C VAL A 500 19.69 0.88 2.53
N GLU A 501 18.71 1.31 3.33
CA GLU A 501 18.40 2.73 3.48
C GLU A 501 19.53 3.53 4.14
N THR A 502 20.33 2.89 5.02
CA THR A 502 21.48 3.53 5.70
C THR A 502 22.66 3.77 4.76
N HIS A 503 22.93 2.83 3.86
CA HIS A 503 24.08 2.88 2.94
C HIS A 503 23.70 3.38 1.54
N ARG A 504 22.44 3.78 1.35
CA ARG A 504 21.93 4.37 0.12
C ARG A 504 22.79 5.57 -0.30
N ARG A 505 23.24 5.55 -1.55
CA ARG A 505 24.06 6.58 -2.18
C ARG A 505 23.24 7.49 -3.11
N GLY A 506 22.10 7.00 -3.61
CA GLY A 506 21.25 7.74 -4.54
C GLY A 506 19.77 7.38 -4.47
N ASP A 507 18.98 7.98 -5.36
CA ASP A 507 17.54 7.69 -5.46
C ASP A 507 17.24 6.45 -6.31
N ASP A 508 18.15 6.05 -7.19
CA ASP A 508 18.00 4.87 -8.07
C ASP A 508 18.42 3.55 -7.38
N ASP A 509 19.00 3.68 -6.20
CA ASP A 509 19.43 2.59 -5.36
C ASP A 509 18.23 1.73 -4.89
N TYR A 510 18.33 0.42 -5.02
CA TYR A 510 17.30 -0.55 -4.63
C TYR A 510 17.90 -1.68 -3.79
N GLY A 511 17.07 -2.35 -2.98
CA GLY A 511 17.45 -3.52 -2.18
C GLY A 511 16.94 -4.85 -2.77
N PRO A 512 17.27 -5.98 -2.13
CA PRO A 512 16.77 -7.29 -2.54
C PRO A 512 15.28 -7.44 -2.25
N SER A 513 14.57 -8.18 -3.09
CA SER A 513 13.16 -8.52 -2.85
C SER A 513 13.06 -9.66 -1.83
N ILE A 514 12.38 -9.41 -0.71
CA ILE A 514 12.22 -10.39 0.38
C ILE A 514 10.74 -10.56 0.68
N TRP A 515 10.27 -11.80 0.57
CA TRP A 515 8.91 -12.17 0.91
C TRP A 515 8.92 -13.02 2.18
N ARG A 516 8.10 -12.61 3.15
CA ARG A 516 8.09 -13.19 4.48
C ARG A 516 6.86 -14.08 4.66
N LEU A 517 7.09 -15.33 5.04
CA LEU A 517 6.06 -16.20 5.58
C LEU A 517 5.86 -15.90 7.08
N ASP A 518 4.60 -15.71 7.49
CA ASP A 518 4.29 -15.34 8.89
C ASP A 518 4.29 -16.53 9.86
N VAL A 519 4.22 -17.73 9.31
CA VAL A 519 4.24 -19.04 9.97
C VAL A 519 5.65 -19.63 9.86
N THR A 520 6.12 -20.35 10.89
CA THR A 520 7.42 -21.05 10.89
C THR A 520 7.36 -22.31 11.75
N ARG A 521 8.22 -23.28 11.48
CA ARG A 521 8.37 -24.54 12.22
C ARG A 521 9.80 -24.75 12.66
N ASN A 522 9.92 -25.32 13.84
CA ASN A 522 11.19 -25.78 14.38
C ASN A 522 11.45 -27.23 13.94
N LEU A 523 12.72 -27.62 13.95
CA LEU A 523 13.08 -29.04 13.95
C LEU A 523 12.78 -29.63 15.33
N LEU A 524 12.40 -30.91 15.35
CA LEU A 524 12.35 -31.66 16.59
C LEU A 524 13.77 -32.10 16.98
N ALA A 525 14.12 -31.96 18.26
CA ALA A 525 15.42 -32.40 18.74
C ALA A 525 15.57 -33.92 18.55
N LYS A 526 16.77 -34.39 18.18
CA LYS A 526 17.13 -35.81 17.96
C LYS A 526 16.60 -36.82 18.99
N SER A 527 16.36 -36.43 20.25
CA SER A 527 15.77 -37.28 21.30
C SER A 527 14.25 -37.42 21.23
N SER A 528 13.58 -36.65 20.37
CA SER A 528 12.14 -36.65 20.17
C SER A 528 11.84 -37.54 18.97
N SER A 529 11.28 -38.72 19.20
CA SER A 529 10.77 -39.58 18.12
C SER A 529 9.28 -39.30 17.91
N PRO A 530 8.84 -38.93 16.70
CA PRO A 530 7.42 -38.94 16.36
C PRO A 530 6.88 -40.36 16.54
N ARG A 531 5.89 -40.56 17.41
CA ARG A 531 5.26 -41.89 17.55
C ARG A 531 4.47 -42.19 16.28
N GLY A 532 4.86 -43.25 15.57
CA GLY A 532 4.22 -43.69 14.32
C GLY A 532 5.07 -44.61 13.44
N HIS A 533 6.39 -44.68 13.67
CA HIS A 533 7.30 -45.55 12.92
C HIS A 533 8.11 -46.47 13.86
N ASP A 534 7.43 -47.18 14.76
CA ASP A 534 8.00 -48.39 15.35
C ASP A 534 7.85 -49.53 14.33
N GLY A 535 8.73 -49.52 13.32
CA GLY A 535 8.98 -50.69 12.49
C GLY A 535 9.72 -51.71 13.35
N GLU A 536 9.09 -52.87 13.51
CA GLU A 536 9.54 -54.04 14.25
C GLU A 536 11.05 -54.29 14.10
N GLY A 537 11.70 -54.54 15.23
CA GLY A 537 13.07 -55.02 15.25
C GLY A 537 13.19 -56.38 14.55
N ILE A 538 14.13 -56.46 13.61
CA ILE A 538 15.02 -57.60 13.38
C ILE A 538 16.41 -57.04 13.11
#